data_AF-A0A0J1CWV7-F1
#
_entry.id   AF-A0A0J1CWV7-F1
#
_cell.length_a   1.000
_cell.length_b   1.000
_cell.length_c   1.000
_cell.angle_alpha   90.00
_cell.angle_beta   90.00
_cell.angle_gamma   90.00
#
_symmetry.space_group_name_H-M   'P 1'
#
loop_
_entity.id
_entity.type
_entity.pdbx_description
1 polymer ?
#
loop_
_entity_poly.entity_id
_entity_poly.type
_entity_poly.pdbx_seq_one_letter_code
_entity_poly.pdbx_strand_id
1 'polypeptide(L)'
;MFVDPRVAHGRAKFELNRSPRMFAEERRGKITEVIVKSLEDFTGTPNRRGLMRLLERQVAPRLERLGLEPYVGALGNLEGLFVNFTTMSTEHGLREFQLQLSVPDMALKSFATNIIKPHAVARCMQRNGVMSLMEIERETSTAFVFARAFRPLAMLEKWKQAAVPTSSGLFVGEMCDNDDIYLNTYIRPVISDRPSRWSKFAALFSTMPDWTTAQIHEGSDLLQWIIDHIRALRETAPLAERFPFLLDPYQGINDPLDATWNAAHASADAQMTSPPQPTNSK
;
A
#
# COMPACT_ATOMS: atom_id res chain seq x y z
N MET A 1 4.21 -18.21 17.34
CA MET A 1 3.89 -19.44 16.58
C MET A 1 3.71 -19.05 15.12
N PHE A 2 4.23 -19.81 14.15
CA PHE A 2 4.01 -19.53 12.72
C PHE A 2 2.75 -20.22 12.23
N VAL A 3 2.07 -19.62 11.26
CA VAL A 3 1.07 -20.34 10.46
C VAL A 3 1.81 -21.11 9.36
N ASP A 4 1.31 -22.30 9.03
CA ASP A 4 1.80 -23.05 7.88
C ASP A 4 1.71 -22.20 6.59
N PRO A 5 2.75 -22.16 5.73
CA PRO A 5 2.75 -21.31 4.54
C PRO A 5 1.57 -21.56 3.59
N ARG A 6 1.12 -22.81 3.44
CA ARG A 6 -0.01 -23.17 2.58
C ARG A 6 -1.32 -22.67 3.18
N VAL A 7 -1.45 -22.78 4.51
CA VAL A 7 -2.62 -22.25 5.24
C VAL A 7 -2.65 -20.72 5.13
N ALA A 8 -1.54 -20.04 5.37
CA ALA A 8 -1.45 -18.59 5.25
C ALA A 8 -1.75 -18.11 3.82
N HIS A 9 -1.27 -18.83 2.81
CA HIS A 9 -1.60 -18.56 1.40
C HIS A 9 -3.10 -18.72 1.13
N GLY A 10 -3.68 -19.87 1.50
CA GLY A 10 -5.10 -20.14 1.29
C GLY A 10 -5.99 -19.12 2.01
N ARG A 11 -5.62 -18.73 3.23
CA ARG A 11 -6.32 -17.70 4.00
C ARG A 11 -6.17 -16.32 3.39
N ALA A 12 -4.98 -15.90 3.02
CA ALA A 12 -4.76 -14.61 2.35
C ALA A 12 -5.57 -14.53 1.05
N LYS A 13 -5.53 -15.59 0.22
CA LYS A 13 -6.34 -15.65 -1.00
C LYS A 13 -7.84 -15.58 -0.71
N PHE A 14 -8.30 -16.31 0.30
CA PHE A 14 -9.71 -16.30 0.71
C PHE A 14 -10.16 -14.92 1.20
N GLU A 15 -9.41 -14.29 2.10
CA GLU A 15 -9.71 -12.97 2.66
C GLU A 15 -9.65 -11.86 1.60
N LEU A 16 -8.64 -11.89 0.72
CA LEU A 16 -8.53 -10.97 -0.41
C LEU A 16 -9.66 -11.14 -1.43
N ASN A 17 -10.24 -12.34 -1.56
CA ASN A 17 -11.40 -12.61 -2.42
C ASN A 17 -12.74 -12.26 -1.76
N ARG A 18 -12.86 -12.43 -0.44
CA ARG A 18 -14.13 -12.29 0.29
C ARG A 18 -14.42 -10.85 0.69
N SER A 19 -13.46 -9.95 0.53
CA SER A 19 -13.64 -8.58 0.97
C SER A 19 -14.58 -7.81 0.02
N PRO A 20 -15.74 -7.34 0.49
CA PRO A 20 -16.64 -6.47 -0.27
C PRO A 20 -16.07 -5.05 -0.48
N ARG A 21 -14.80 -4.80 -0.12
CA ARG A 21 -14.09 -3.54 -0.38
C ARG A 21 -13.68 -3.48 -1.85
N MET A 22 -14.69 -3.26 -2.68
CA MET A 22 -14.71 -2.66 -4.02
C MET A 22 -13.45 -2.84 -4.85
N PHE A 23 -13.60 -3.52 -5.99
CA PHE A 23 -12.66 -3.39 -7.10
C PHE A 23 -12.28 -1.92 -7.28
N ALA A 24 -11.01 -1.64 -7.57
CA ALA A 24 -10.52 -0.27 -7.63
C ALA A 24 -11.38 0.63 -8.55
N GLU A 25 -11.94 0.04 -9.61
CA GLU A 25 -12.89 0.69 -10.52
C GLU A 25 -14.21 1.05 -9.86
N GLU A 26 -14.83 0.14 -9.10
CA GLU A 26 -16.08 0.42 -8.38
C GLU A 26 -15.89 1.53 -7.33
N ARG A 27 -14.78 1.48 -6.57
CA ARG A 27 -14.51 2.50 -5.54
C ARG A 27 -14.25 3.85 -6.17
N ARG A 28 -13.45 3.88 -7.26
CA ARG A 28 -13.25 5.10 -8.06
C ARG A 28 -14.57 5.60 -8.63
N GLY A 29 -15.42 4.72 -9.16
CA GLY A 29 -16.74 5.05 -9.68
C GLY A 29 -17.61 5.76 -8.65
N LYS A 30 -17.71 5.23 -7.43
CA LYS A 30 -18.49 5.87 -6.34
C LYS A 30 -17.92 7.23 -5.93
N ILE A 31 -16.59 7.35 -5.85
CA ILE A 31 -15.95 8.65 -5.54
C ILE A 31 -16.23 9.66 -6.66
N THR A 32 -16.07 9.25 -7.91
CA THR A 32 -16.37 10.08 -9.09
C THR A 32 -17.84 10.51 -9.11
N GLU A 33 -18.78 9.60 -8.83
CA GLU A 33 -20.21 9.90 -8.76
C GLU A 33 -20.51 10.98 -7.70
N VAL A 34 -19.93 10.86 -6.51
CA VAL A 34 -20.06 11.88 -5.46
C VAL A 34 -19.56 13.24 -5.93
N ILE A 35 -18.39 13.28 -6.58
CA ILE A 35 -17.78 14.51 -7.08
C ILE A 35 -18.64 15.13 -8.18
N VAL A 36 -19.02 14.36 -9.19
CA VAL A 36 -19.83 14.81 -10.34
C VAL A 36 -21.17 15.35 -9.86
N LYS A 37 -21.89 14.60 -9.02
CA LYS A 37 -23.17 15.05 -8.46
C LYS A 37 -23.04 16.34 -7.66
N SER A 38 -21.99 16.48 -6.86
CA SER A 38 -21.72 17.73 -6.13
C SER A 38 -21.40 18.91 -7.06
N LEU A 39 -20.77 18.66 -8.20
CA LEU A 39 -20.52 19.71 -9.21
C LEU A 39 -21.80 20.10 -9.94
N GLU A 40 -22.66 19.13 -10.27
CA GLU A 40 -23.97 19.38 -10.88
C GLU A 40 -24.90 20.17 -9.94
N ASP A 41 -24.88 19.86 -8.64
CA ASP A 41 -25.67 20.54 -7.60
C ASP A 41 -25.12 21.96 -7.26
N PHE A 42 -23.96 22.35 -7.79
CA PHE A 42 -23.28 23.58 -7.37
C PHE A 42 -23.91 24.83 -8.01
N THR A 43 -24.58 25.64 -7.19
CA THR A 43 -25.24 26.89 -7.60
C THR A 43 -24.38 28.15 -7.40
N GLY A 44 -23.16 28.00 -6.89
CA GLY A 44 -22.26 29.13 -6.63
C GLY A 44 -21.48 29.59 -7.87
N THR A 45 -20.79 30.72 -7.77
CA THR A 45 -19.87 31.17 -8.83
C THR A 45 -18.65 30.24 -8.90
N PRO A 46 -18.31 29.66 -10.07
CA PRO A 46 -17.18 28.74 -10.24
C PRO A 46 -15.84 29.49 -10.31
N ASN A 47 -15.53 30.22 -9.24
CA ASN A 47 -14.20 30.80 -9.01
C ASN A 47 -13.45 29.96 -7.96
N ARG A 48 -12.13 30.17 -7.86
CA ARG A 48 -11.25 29.44 -6.92
C ARG A 48 -11.85 29.31 -5.51
N ARG A 49 -12.35 30.41 -4.93
CA ARG A 49 -12.94 30.42 -3.58
C ARG A 49 -14.25 29.63 -3.51
N GLY A 50 -15.10 29.74 -4.54
CA GLY A 50 -16.35 29.00 -4.65
C GLY A 50 -16.12 27.50 -4.75
N LEU A 51 -15.17 27.08 -5.60
CA LEU A 51 -14.81 25.68 -5.79
C LEU A 51 -14.17 25.07 -4.54
N MET A 52 -13.25 25.78 -3.87
CA MET A 52 -12.70 25.31 -2.59
C MET A 52 -13.78 25.12 -1.52
N ARG A 53 -14.76 26.03 -1.45
CA ARG A 53 -15.91 25.87 -0.54
C ARG A 53 -16.82 24.71 -0.91
N LEU A 54 -17.02 24.45 -2.20
CA LEU A 54 -17.76 23.27 -2.68
C LEU A 54 -17.07 21.99 -2.21
N LEU A 55 -15.75 21.90 -2.41
CA LEU A 55 -14.94 20.77 -1.99
C LEU A 55 -15.03 20.54 -0.47
N GLU A 56 -14.81 21.59 0.32
CA GLU A 56 -14.81 21.54 1.78
C GLU A 56 -16.20 21.23 2.37
N ARG A 57 -17.26 21.86 1.85
CA ARG A 57 -18.59 21.82 2.49
C ARG A 57 -19.53 20.77 1.93
N GLN A 58 -19.27 20.25 0.74
CA GLN A 58 -20.16 19.29 0.09
C GLN A 58 -19.45 17.98 -0.28
N VAL A 59 -18.30 18.06 -0.95
CA VAL A 59 -17.63 16.85 -1.45
C VAL A 59 -16.98 16.08 -0.29
N ALA A 60 -16.13 16.74 0.50
CA ALA A 60 -15.40 16.09 1.60
C ALA A 60 -16.35 15.38 2.59
N PRO A 61 -17.43 16.02 3.11
CA PRO A 61 -18.36 15.34 4.02
C PRO A 61 -19.08 14.14 3.40
N ARG A 62 -19.33 14.14 2.08
CA ARG A 62 -19.94 13.00 1.38
C ARG A 62 -18.93 11.86 1.23
N LEU A 63 -17.66 12.16 0.98
CA LEU A 63 -16.58 11.17 0.93
C LEU A 63 -16.28 10.58 2.30
N GLU A 64 -16.31 11.37 3.38
CA GLU A 64 -16.18 10.90 4.76
C GLU A 64 -17.22 9.83 5.11
N ARG A 65 -18.47 10.01 4.66
CA ARG A 65 -19.54 9.00 4.83
C ARG A 65 -19.27 7.68 4.10
N LEU A 66 -18.36 7.67 3.12
CA LEU A 66 -17.87 6.46 2.46
C LEU A 66 -16.68 5.82 3.21
N GLY A 67 -16.35 6.31 4.40
CA GLY A 67 -15.19 5.86 5.17
C GLY A 67 -13.87 6.26 4.52
N LEU A 68 -13.82 7.47 3.95
CA LEU A 68 -12.62 8.08 3.38
C LEU A 68 -12.19 9.27 4.24
N GLU A 69 -10.93 9.66 4.10
CA GLU A 69 -10.34 10.79 4.85
C GLU A 69 -9.86 11.86 3.86
N PRO A 70 -10.78 12.68 3.33
CA PRO A 70 -10.42 13.73 2.38
C PRO A 70 -9.74 14.90 3.09
N TYR A 71 -8.62 15.36 2.53
CA TYR A 71 -7.99 16.63 2.87
C TYR A 71 -8.36 17.69 1.83
N VAL A 72 -8.85 18.85 2.28
CA VAL A 72 -9.15 19.99 1.42
C VAL A 72 -8.23 21.14 1.81
N GLY A 73 -7.40 21.59 0.88
CA GLY A 73 -6.43 22.64 1.16
C GLY A 73 -5.32 22.72 0.12
N ALA A 74 -4.19 23.28 0.54
CA ALA A 74 -2.99 23.39 -0.29
C ALA A 74 -2.04 22.22 -0.01
N LEU A 75 -1.50 21.62 -1.07
CA LEU A 75 -0.46 20.60 -1.02
C LEU A 75 0.65 20.98 -2.01
N GLY A 76 1.73 21.56 -1.50
CA GLY A 76 2.79 22.13 -2.33
C GLY A 76 2.25 23.27 -3.20
N ASN A 77 2.42 23.17 -4.51
CA ASN A 77 1.93 24.15 -5.49
C ASN A 77 0.49 23.90 -5.94
N LEU A 78 -0.16 22.87 -5.41
CA LEU A 78 -1.50 22.47 -5.77
C LEU A 78 -2.48 22.87 -4.68
N GLU A 79 -3.72 23.15 -5.06
CA GLU A 79 -4.82 23.39 -4.13
C GLU A 79 -6.03 22.60 -4.59
N GLY A 80 -6.76 21.99 -3.66
CA GLY A 80 -7.95 21.22 -3.97
C GLY A 80 -8.29 20.18 -2.93
N LEU A 81 -8.84 19.06 -3.37
CA LEU A 81 -9.20 17.91 -2.54
C LEU A 81 -8.25 16.75 -2.85
N PHE A 82 -7.75 16.13 -1.79
CA PHE A 82 -6.84 14.99 -1.83
C PHE A 82 -7.41 13.89 -0.96
N VAL A 83 -7.48 12.67 -1.45
CA VAL A 83 -7.99 11.53 -0.68
C VAL A 83 -7.21 10.28 -1.03
N ASN A 84 -6.81 9.54 -0.01
CA ASN A 84 -6.21 8.23 -0.17
C ASN A 84 -7.24 7.16 0.12
N PHE A 85 -7.20 6.06 -0.61
CA PHE A 85 -8.03 4.91 -0.31
C PHE A 85 -7.34 3.61 -0.69
N THR A 86 -7.61 2.58 0.10
CA THR A 86 -7.04 1.25 -0.11
C THR A 86 -8.10 0.31 -0.70
N THR A 87 -7.66 -0.51 -1.64
CA THR A 87 -8.46 -1.58 -2.26
C THR A 87 -7.73 -2.90 -2.05
N MET A 88 -8.47 -4.01 -2.17
CA MET A 88 -7.87 -5.34 -2.07
C MET A 88 -8.40 -6.27 -3.14
N SER A 89 -7.55 -7.16 -3.63
CA SER A 89 -7.89 -8.18 -4.62
C SER A 89 -6.90 -9.33 -4.52
N THR A 90 -7.28 -10.52 -4.97
CA THR A 90 -6.34 -11.65 -5.06
C THR A 90 -5.31 -11.50 -6.15
N GLU A 91 -5.62 -10.76 -7.21
CA GLU A 91 -4.69 -10.51 -8.31
C GLU A 91 -3.60 -9.52 -7.92
N HIS A 92 -3.97 -8.39 -7.32
CA HIS A 92 -3.03 -7.30 -7.05
C HIS A 92 -2.62 -7.16 -5.58
N GLY A 93 -3.27 -7.87 -4.66
CA GLY A 93 -3.05 -7.74 -3.22
C GLY A 93 -3.74 -6.49 -2.68
N LEU A 94 -3.07 -5.77 -1.79
CA LEU A 94 -3.54 -4.48 -1.27
C LEU A 94 -2.96 -3.36 -2.13
N ARG A 95 -3.79 -2.41 -2.56
CA ARG A 95 -3.33 -1.24 -3.33
C ARG A 95 -3.84 0.03 -2.69
N GLU A 96 -2.93 0.96 -2.48
CA GLU A 96 -3.26 2.33 -2.15
C GLU A 96 -3.38 3.17 -3.43
N PHE A 97 -4.46 3.92 -3.49
CA PHE A 97 -4.70 4.93 -4.51
C PHE A 97 -4.69 6.30 -3.87
N GLN A 98 -4.02 7.23 -4.53
CA GLN A 98 -4.18 8.65 -4.28
C GLN A 98 -5.13 9.21 -5.33
N LEU A 99 -6.11 9.98 -4.87
CA LEU A 99 -7.01 10.77 -5.71
C LEU A 99 -6.79 12.24 -5.39
N GLN A 100 -6.66 13.01 -6.46
CA GLN A 100 -6.45 14.45 -6.42
C GLN A 100 -7.48 15.11 -7.31
N LEU A 101 -8.12 16.16 -6.80
CA LEU A 101 -9.01 17.03 -7.54
C LEU A 101 -8.55 18.47 -7.35
N SER A 102 -7.87 19.04 -8.35
CA SER A 102 -7.24 20.36 -8.27
C SER A 102 -8.18 21.49 -8.69
N VAL A 103 -8.09 22.63 -8.01
CA VAL A 103 -8.76 23.89 -8.35
C VAL A 103 -7.78 24.79 -9.13
N PRO A 104 -8.22 25.54 -10.17
CA PRO A 104 -9.60 25.70 -10.63
C PRO A 104 -10.07 24.66 -11.66
N ASP A 105 -9.17 23.85 -12.20
CA ASP A 105 -9.47 23.00 -13.37
C ASP A 105 -10.44 21.86 -13.08
N MET A 106 -10.64 21.53 -11.80
CA MET A 106 -11.44 20.40 -11.33
C MET A 106 -11.07 19.08 -12.01
N ALA A 107 -9.79 18.93 -12.36
CA ALA A 107 -9.25 17.74 -12.99
C ALA A 107 -9.08 16.64 -11.94
N LEU A 108 -9.84 15.56 -12.09
CA LEU A 108 -9.71 14.36 -11.27
C LEU A 108 -8.54 13.50 -11.75
N LYS A 109 -7.50 13.37 -10.92
CA LYS A 109 -6.38 12.46 -11.14
C LYS A 109 -6.42 11.35 -10.10
N SER A 110 -6.26 10.11 -10.54
CA SER A 110 -6.11 8.97 -9.64
C SER A 110 -4.94 8.11 -10.13
N PHE A 111 -4.05 7.77 -9.21
CA PHE A 111 -2.90 6.91 -9.48
C PHE A 111 -2.70 5.96 -8.30
N ALA A 112 -2.38 4.70 -8.62
CA ALA A 112 -1.92 3.77 -7.60
C ALA A 112 -0.52 4.22 -7.18
N THR A 113 -0.26 4.30 -5.89
CA THR A 113 1.03 4.80 -5.38
C THR A 113 1.87 3.68 -4.78
N ASN A 114 1.20 2.73 -4.12
CA ASN A 114 1.84 1.70 -3.33
C ASN A 114 1.04 0.39 -3.43
N ILE A 115 1.75 -0.73 -3.60
CA ILE A 115 1.15 -2.06 -3.71
C ILE A 115 1.81 -3.02 -2.72
N ILE A 116 1.01 -3.74 -1.93
CA ILE A 116 1.43 -4.91 -1.16
C ILE A 116 0.92 -6.14 -1.87
N LYS A 117 1.81 -6.88 -2.53
CA LYS A 117 1.45 -8.05 -3.33
C LYS A 117 0.77 -9.13 -2.48
N PRO A 118 -0.08 -9.98 -3.08
CA PRO A 118 -0.73 -11.08 -2.36
C PRO A 118 0.28 -11.98 -1.62
N HIS A 119 1.46 -12.19 -2.19
CA HIS A 119 2.54 -12.92 -1.54
C HIS A 119 3.00 -12.24 -0.25
N ALA A 120 3.32 -10.94 -0.30
CA ALA A 120 3.71 -10.16 0.87
C ALA A 120 2.65 -10.19 1.98
N VAL A 121 1.36 -10.10 1.61
CA VAL A 121 0.23 -10.23 2.54
C VAL A 121 0.25 -11.60 3.23
N ALA A 122 0.33 -12.69 2.45
CA ALA A 122 0.38 -14.04 3.00
C ALA A 122 1.60 -14.25 3.91
N ARG A 123 2.76 -13.70 3.54
CA ARG A 123 3.98 -13.74 4.37
C ARG A 123 3.83 -12.96 5.66
N CYS A 124 3.18 -11.80 5.63
CA CYS A 124 2.89 -11.03 6.84
C CYS A 124 2.02 -11.86 7.80
N MET A 125 0.90 -12.41 7.32
CA MET A 125 0.02 -13.28 8.12
C MET A 125 0.80 -14.49 8.69
N GLN A 126 1.55 -15.16 7.82
CA GLN A 126 2.34 -16.34 8.18
C GLN A 126 3.34 -16.05 9.30
N ARG A 127 4.14 -14.98 9.14
CA ARG A 127 5.26 -14.62 10.01
C ARG A 127 4.83 -13.96 11.30
N ASN A 128 3.65 -13.33 11.31
CA ASN A 128 3.04 -12.79 12.52
C ASN A 128 2.21 -13.85 13.26
N GLY A 129 1.86 -14.97 12.61
CA GLY A 129 1.15 -16.07 13.25
C GLY A 129 -0.37 -15.88 13.29
N VAL A 130 -0.91 -15.10 12.35
CA VAL A 130 -2.30 -14.65 12.34
C VAL A 130 -3.04 -15.18 11.11
N MET A 131 -4.38 -15.23 11.18
CA MET A 131 -5.20 -15.90 10.16
C MET A 131 -6.19 -14.99 9.43
N SER A 132 -6.32 -13.72 9.86
CA SER A 132 -7.15 -12.72 9.20
C SER A 132 -6.34 -11.51 8.70
N LEU A 133 -6.85 -10.84 7.65
CA LEU A 133 -6.32 -9.55 7.19
C LEU A 133 -6.48 -8.45 8.25
N MET A 134 -7.56 -8.50 9.05
CA MET A 134 -7.77 -7.50 10.11
C MET A 134 -6.65 -7.53 11.14
N GLU A 135 -6.08 -8.71 11.41
CA GLU A 135 -4.99 -8.88 12.38
C GLU A 135 -3.65 -8.32 11.88
N ILE A 136 -3.51 -8.06 10.57
CA ILE A 136 -2.34 -7.40 9.96
C ILE A 136 -2.67 -6.00 9.40
N GLU A 137 -3.84 -5.46 9.74
CA GLU A 137 -4.26 -4.13 9.28
C GLU A 137 -3.25 -3.07 9.72
N ARG A 138 -2.77 -3.19 10.96
CA ARG A 138 -1.77 -2.29 11.53
C ARG A 138 -0.48 -2.26 10.71
N GLU A 139 0.08 -3.43 10.39
CA GLU A 139 1.30 -3.55 9.59
C GLU A 139 1.11 -3.00 8.18
N THR A 140 -0.01 -3.33 7.54
CA THR A 140 -0.28 -2.93 6.16
C THR A 140 -0.60 -1.44 6.03
N SER A 141 -1.35 -0.86 6.97
CA SER A 141 -1.61 0.58 7.04
C SER A 141 -0.34 1.38 7.35
N THR A 142 0.49 0.90 8.28
CA THR A 142 1.81 1.51 8.54
C THR A 142 2.67 1.50 7.28
N ALA A 143 2.69 0.36 6.57
CA ALA A 143 3.48 0.22 5.36
C ALA A 143 3.03 1.21 4.28
N PHE A 144 1.74 1.43 4.10
CA PHE A 144 1.25 2.43 3.16
C PHE A 144 1.69 3.85 3.53
N VAL A 145 1.53 4.25 4.80
CA VAL A 145 1.96 5.60 5.26
C VAL A 145 3.46 5.79 5.06
N PHE A 146 4.27 4.79 5.43
CA PHE A 146 5.72 4.88 5.31
C PHE A 146 6.19 4.82 3.86
N ALA A 147 5.56 4.03 3.00
CA ALA A 147 5.89 3.99 1.58
C ALA A 147 5.75 5.39 0.94
N ARG A 148 4.76 6.19 1.34
CA ARG A 148 4.63 7.60 0.90
C ARG A 148 5.85 8.46 1.29
N ALA A 149 6.45 8.21 2.46
CA ALA A 149 7.67 8.91 2.90
C ALA A 149 8.95 8.37 2.22
N PHE A 150 9.02 7.06 2.01
CA PHE A 150 10.18 6.43 1.37
C PHE A 150 10.22 6.67 -0.13
N ARG A 151 9.09 6.81 -0.83
CA ARG A 151 9.06 7.06 -2.28
C ARG A 151 9.93 8.24 -2.72
N PRO A 152 9.73 9.48 -2.22
CA PRO A 152 10.56 10.60 -2.63
C PRO A 152 12.04 10.41 -2.25
N LEU A 153 12.31 9.73 -1.14
CA LEU A 153 13.68 9.39 -0.75
C LEU A 153 14.33 8.41 -1.72
N ALA A 154 13.61 7.34 -2.08
CA ALA A 154 14.04 6.31 -3.01
C ALA A 154 14.31 6.90 -4.40
N MET A 155 13.46 7.82 -4.88
CA MET A 155 13.69 8.56 -6.12
C MET A 155 14.95 9.42 -6.04
N LEU A 156 15.12 10.19 -4.95
CA LEU A 156 16.27 11.06 -4.74
C LEU A 156 17.59 10.28 -4.71
N GLU A 157 17.59 9.14 -4.03
CA GLU A 157 18.77 8.27 -3.86
C GLU A 157 18.85 7.16 -4.92
N LYS A 158 17.97 7.16 -5.94
CA LYS A 158 17.94 6.22 -7.08
C LYS A 158 17.86 4.74 -6.67
N TRP A 159 17.06 4.43 -5.66
CA TRP A 159 16.84 3.06 -5.24
C TRP A 159 16.10 2.28 -6.33
N LYS A 160 16.49 1.01 -6.51
CA LYS A 160 15.76 0.01 -7.29
C LYS A 160 15.02 -0.96 -6.38
N GLN A 161 15.48 -1.13 -5.15
CA GLN A 161 14.81 -1.90 -4.11
C GLN A 161 14.22 -0.98 -3.05
N ALA A 162 13.03 -1.34 -2.59
CA ALA A 162 12.34 -0.62 -1.53
C ALA A 162 12.15 -1.54 -0.33
N ALA A 163 12.25 -0.97 0.86
CA ALA A 163 11.82 -1.64 2.07
C ALA A 163 11.11 -0.67 3.00
N VAL A 164 10.03 -1.16 3.58
CA VAL A 164 9.13 -0.39 4.40
C VAL A 164 9.01 -1.08 5.76
N PRO A 165 9.57 -0.49 6.84
CA PRO A 165 9.57 -1.08 8.16
C PRO A 165 8.17 -1.00 8.77
N THR A 166 7.85 -1.99 9.60
CA THR A 166 6.69 -2.00 10.50
C THR A 166 7.17 -2.34 11.92
N SER A 167 6.29 -2.25 12.90
CA SER A 167 6.62 -2.65 14.29
C SER A 167 7.07 -4.11 14.39
N SER A 168 6.50 -4.99 13.57
CA SER A 168 6.71 -6.44 13.62
C SER A 168 7.74 -6.96 12.61
N GLY A 169 8.11 -6.18 11.60
CA GLY A 169 8.93 -6.67 10.50
C GLY A 169 9.22 -5.64 9.40
N LEU A 170 9.40 -6.13 8.18
CA LEU A 170 9.81 -5.34 7.02
C LEU A 170 9.12 -5.86 5.76
N PHE A 171 8.34 -5.02 5.11
CA PHE A 171 7.93 -5.26 3.73
C PHE A 171 9.07 -4.92 2.79
N VAL A 172 9.31 -5.77 1.79
CA VAL A 172 10.42 -5.62 0.85
C VAL A 172 9.93 -5.81 -0.57
N GLY A 173 10.45 -5.01 -1.49
CA GLY A 173 10.30 -5.24 -2.92
C GLY A 173 11.09 -4.23 -3.72
N GLU A 174 10.43 -3.54 -4.64
CA GLU A 174 11.07 -2.74 -5.68
C GLU A 174 10.40 -1.39 -5.93
N MET A 175 11.17 -0.49 -6.51
CA MET A 175 10.69 0.71 -7.17
C MET A 175 10.39 0.36 -8.63
N CYS A 176 9.17 0.57 -9.09
CA CYS A 176 8.81 0.37 -10.50
C CYS A 176 9.15 1.61 -11.35
N ASP A 177 9.14 1.46 -12.67
CA ASP A 177 9.47 2.54 -13.62
C ASP A 177 8.56 3.78 -13.52
N ASN A 178 7.36 3.63 -12.92
CA ASN A 178 6.43 4.74 -12.65
C ASN A 178 6.66 5.39 -11.26
N ASP A 179 7.82 5.15 -10.65
CA ASP A 179 8.18 5.55 -9.28
C ASP A 179 7.29 4.98 -8.17
N ASP A 180 6.49 3.95 -8.46
CA ASP A 180 5.62 3.30 -7.48
C ASP A 180 6.37 2.26 -6.66
N ILE A 181 5.97 2.05 -5.40
CA ILE A 181 6.57 1.03 -4.53
C ILE A 181 5.75 -0.26 -4.58
N TYR A 182 6.37 -1.34 -5.04
CA TYR A 182 5.81 -2.68 -5.04
C TYR A 182 6.46 -3.50 -3.93
N LEU A 183 5.69 -3.84 -2.91
CA LEU A 183 6.11 -4.66 -1.78
C LEU A 183 5.80 -6.12 -2.11
N ASN A 184 6.85 -6.85 -2.47
CA ASN A 184 6.80 -8.21 -3.03
C ASN A 184 6.79 -9.29 -1.94
N THR A 185 7.45 -9.07 -0.80
CA THR A 185 7.50 -10.01 0.32
C THR A 185 7.49 -9.32 1.68
N TYR A 186 7.41 -10.12 2.75
CA TYR A 186 7.51 -9.67 4.15
C TYR A 186 8.51 -10.51 4.92
N ILE A 187 9.40 -9.83 5.65
CA ILE A 187 10.48 -10.42 6.43
C ILE A 187 10.31 -10.04 7.90
N ARG A 188 10.55 -11.01 8.79
CA ARG A 188 10.63 -10.77 10.24
C ARG A 188 12.08 -11.01 10.72
N PRO A 189 12.87 -9.94 10.98
CA PRO A 189 14.33 -10.04 11.15
C PRO A 189 14.84 -10.93 12.30
N VAL A 190 14.05 -11.12 13.36
CA VAL A 190 14.49 -11.76 14.63
C VAL A 190 14.39 -13.29 14.59
N ILE A 191 13.94 -13.87 13.47
CA ILE A 191 13.37 -15.23 13.47
C ILE A 191 14.19 -16.25 12.67
N SER A 192 15.14 -15.82 11.84
CA SER A 192 16.02 -16.74 11.11
C SER A 192 17.44 -16.69 11.66
N ASP A 193 18.01 -17.85 11.97
CA ASP A 193 19.46 -18.01 12.26
C ASP A 193 20.34 -17.61 11.07
N ARG A 194 19.74 -17.36 9.90
CA ARG A 194 20.41 -16.81 8.73
C ARG A 194 20.40 -15.28 8.78
N PRO A 195 21.57 -14.62 8.76
CA PRO A 195 21.63 -13.16 8.69
C PRO A 195 21.04 -12.67 7.37
N SER A 196 19.95 -11.91 7.45
CA SER A 196 19.39 -11.20 6.30
C SER A 196 20.14 -9.89 6.08
N ARG A 197 20.45 -9.54 4.83
CA ARG A 197 21.00 -8.22 4.50
C ARG A 197 20.10 -7.07 4.97
N TRP A 198 18.80 -7.34 5.07
CA TRP A 198 17.79 -6.42 5.54
C TRP A 198 17.77 -6.22 7.06
N SER A 199 18.42 -7.09 7.84
CA SER A 199 18.40 -6.99 9.31
C SER A 199 19.00 -5.67 9.80
N LYS A 200 20.09 -5.21 9.17
CA LYS A 200 20.71 -3.91 9.52
C LYS A 200 19.83 -2.73 9.14
N PHE A 201 19.11 -2.81 8.03
CA PHE A 201 18.15 -1.78 7.62
C PHE A 201 16.98 -1.71 8.60
N ALA A 202 16.37 -2.85 8.92
CA ALA A 202 15.27 -2.94 9.88
C ALA A 202 15.67 -2.42 11.26
N ALA A 203 16.91 -2.67 11.71
CA ALA A 203 17.41 -2.20 12.98
C ALA A 203 17.43 -0.66 13.12
N LEU A 204 17.43 0.09 12.01
CA LEU A 204 17.34 1.56 12.05
C LEU A 204 15.99 2.06 12.54
N PHE A 205 14.96 1.22 12.51
CA PHE A 205 13.59 1.56 12.87
C PHE A 205 13.12 0.80 14.12
N SER A 206 14.05 0.27 14.93
CA SER A 206 13.74 -0.47 16.16
C SER A 206 13.06 0.38 17.23
N THR A 207 13.19 1.71 17.16
CA THR A 207 12.57 2.69 18.06
C THR A 207 11.22 3.18 17.56
N MET A 208 10.63 2.51 16.55
CA MET A 208 9.30 2.85 16.05
C MET A 208 8.27 2.78 17.18
N PRO A 209 7.48 3.84 17.42
CA PRO A 209 6.42 3.81 18.41
C PRO A 209 5.35 2.78 18.09
N ASP A 210 4.70 2.26 19.13
CA ASP A 210 3.64 1.26 18.99
C ASP A 210 2.29 1.92 18.66
N TRP A 211 2.15 2.46 17.44
CA TRP A 211 0.94 3.16 17.00
C TRP A 211 -0.29 2.25 16.87
N THR A 212 -1.43 2.66 17.42
CA THR A 212 -2.73 1.97 17.21
C THR A 212 -3.28 2.19 15.80
N THR A 213 -4.18 1.34 15.32
CA THR A 213 -4.84 1.50 14.01
C THR A 213 -5.54 2.86 13.86
N ALA A 214 -6.19 3.34 14.93
CA ALA A 214 -6.83 4.66 14.92
C ALA A 214 -5.82 5.80 14.69
N GLN A 215 -4.68 5.77 15.39
CA GLN A 215 -3.62 6.76 15.20
C GLN A 215 -2.99 6.69 13.80
N ILE A 216 -2.88 5.48 13.23
CA ILE A 216 -2.37 5.30 11.86
C ILE A 216 -3.34 5.92 10.83
N HIS A 217 -4.65 5.81 11.05
CA HIS A 217 -5.67 6.43 10.19
C HIS A 217 -5.63 7.95 10.28
N GLU A 218 -5.48 8.52 11.48
CA GLU A 218 -5.25 9.97 11.64
C GLU A 218 -3.97 10.45 10.92
N GLY A 219 -2.97 9.56 10.80
CA GLY A 219 -1.91 9.57 9.79
C GLY A 219 -0.83 10.65 9.92
N SER A 220 -1.17 11.83 10.44
CA SER A 220 -0.30 13.00 10.51
C SER A 220 0.93 12.79 11.39
N ASP A 221 0.75 12.31 12.62
CA ASP A 221 1.85 12.07 13.56
C ASP A 221 2.77 10.94 13.10
N LEU A 222 2.21 9.86 12.54
CA LEU A 222 2.98 8.74 12.03
C LEU A 222 3.85 9.15 10.83
N LEU A 223 3.27 9.91 9.89
CA LEU A 223 3.98 10.43 8.73
C LEU A 223 5.07 11.42 9.15
N GLN A 224 4.76 12.31 10.10
CA GLN A 224 5.73 13.26 10.62
C GLN A 224 6.90 12.55 11.30
N TRP A 225 6.62 11.56 12.16
CA TRP A 225 7.64 10.77 12.83
C TRP A 225 8.61 10.11 11.83
N ILE A 226 8.10 9.45 10.78
CA ILE A 226 8.98 8.77 9.82
C ILE A 226 9.80 9.78 9.00
N ILE A 227 9.25 10.94 8.66
CA ILE A 227 9.99 12.02 7.98
C ILE A 227 11.13 12.52 8.85
N ASP A 228 10.86 12.82 10.13
CA ASP A 228 11.87 13.29 11.07
C ASP A 228 12.95 12.23 11.32
N HIS A 229 12.55 10.97 11.43
CA HIS A 229 13.45 9.84 11.62
C HIS A 229 14.35 9.61 10.40
N ILE A 230 13.78 9.63 9.18
CA ILE A 230 14.55 9.56 7.92
C ILE A 230 15.53 10.73 7.84
N ARG A 231 15.08 11.94 8.16
CA ARG A 231 15.93 13.13 8.15
C ARG A 231 17.12 12.96 9.10
N ALA A 232 16.87 12.54 10.34
CA ALA A 232 17.92 12.29 11.33
C ALA A 232 18.90 11.20 10.87
N LEU A 233 18.41 10.10 10.28
CA LEU A 233 19.27 9.05 9.74
C LEU A 233 20.20 9.56 8.63
N ARG A 234 19.73 10.50 7.81
CA ARG A 234 20.47 11.07 6.67
C ARG A 234 21.47 12.17 7.05
N GLU A 235 21.43 12.70 8.27
CA GLU A 235 22.46 13.62 8.77
C GLU A 235 23.85 12.97 8.78
N THR A 236 23.91 11.64 8.92
CA THR A 236 25.16 10.89 8.90
C THR A 236 25.63 10.54 7.49
N ALA A 237 24.74 9.95 6.69
CA ALA A 237 24.97 9.59 5.29
C ALA A 237 23.63 9.22 4.61
N PRO A 238 23.52 9.36 3.28
CA PRO A 238 22.42 8.76 2.50
C PRO A 238 22.22 7.28 2.83
N LEU A 239 20.97 6.81 2.82
CA LEU A 239 20.69 5.40 3.14
C LEU A 239 21.23 4.46 2.06
N ALA A 240 21.23 4.87 0.79
CA ALA A 240 21.85 4.12 -0.30
C ALA A 240 23.38 3.90 -0.11
N GLU A 241 24.09 4.84 0.55
CA GLU A 241 25.51 4.65 0.86
C GLU A 241 25.72 3.62 1.97
N ARG A 242 24.82 3.63 2.97
CA ARG A 242 24.84 2.69 4.10
C ARG A 242 24.38 1.29 3.68
N PHE A 243 23.50 1.21 2.69
CA PHE A 243 22.93 -0.02 2.14
C PHE A 243 23.01 -0.03 0.60
N PRO A 244 24.20 -0.28 0.02
CA PRO A 244 24.41 -0.19 -1.43
C PRO A 244 23.49 -1.10 -2.25
N PHE A 245 23.05 -2.23 -1.66
CA PHE A 245 22.15 -3.16 -2.32
C PHE A 245 20.77 -2.57 -2.65
N LEU A 246 20.40 -1.40 -2.10
CA LEU A 246 19.19 -0.67 -2.50
C LEU A 246 19.24 -0.21 -3.96
N LEU A 247 20.44 -0.04 -4.53
CA LEU A 247 20.68 0.39 -5.91
C LEU A 247 20.65 -0.77 -6.92
N ASP A 248 20.70 -2.00 -6.44
CA ASP A 248 20.63 -3.20 -7.27
C ASP A 248 19.18 -3.57 -7.56
N PRO A 249 18.86 -4.13 -8.74
CA PRO A 249 17.52 -4.66 -9.01
C PRO A 249 17.06 -5.66 -7.94
N TYR A 250 15.77 -5.67 -7.63
CA TYR A 250 15.23 -6.64 -6.68
C TYR A 250 15.40 -8.07 -7.21
N GLN A 251 16.06 -8.91 -6.43
CA GLN A 251 16.22 -10.34 -6.73
C GLN A 251 15.50 -11.15 -5.66
N GLY A 252 14.34 -11.72 -6.01
CA GLY A 252 13.59 -12.65 -5.15
C GLY A 252 14.29 -13.99 -4.90
N ILE A 253 15.49 -14.18 -5.45
CA ILE A 253 16.25 -15.45 -5.50
C ILE A 253 16.56 -16.02 -4.10
N ASN A 254 16.46 -15.22 -3.03
CA ASN A 254 16.76 -15.65 -1.67
C ASN A 254 15.55 -16.16 -0.86
N ASP A 255 14.34 -16.24 -1.43
CA ASP A 255 13.21 -16.90 -0.77
C ASP A 255 12.82 -18.20 -1.52
N PRO A 256 13.26 -19.38 -1.06
CA PRO A 256 12.80 -20.67 -1.61
C PRO A 256 11.26 -20.81 -1.63
N LEU A 257 10.56 -20.02 -0.82
CA LEU A 257 9.09 -19.99 -0.77
C LEU A 257 8.48 -19.08 -1.87
N ASP A 258 9.23 -18.14 -2.45
CA ASP A 258 8.80 -17.40 -3.66
C ASP A 258 8.71 -18.36 -4.86
N ALA A 259 9.68 -19.27 -5.00
CA ALA A 259 9.63 -20.31 -6.05
C ALA A 259 8.42 -21.23 -5.86
N THR A 260 8.10 -21.57 -4.61
CA THR A 260 6.92 -22.38 -4.27
C THR A 260 5.61 -21.61 -4.57
N TRP A 261 5.60 -20.30 -4.32
CA TRP A 261 4.48 -19.42 -4.64
C TRP A 261 4.22 -19.32 -6.14
N ASN A 262 5.27 -19.07 -6.93
CA ASN A 262 5.17 -18.99 -8.38
C ASN A 262 4.74 -20.33 -9.01
N ALA A 263 5.25 -21.46 -8.49
CA ALA A 263 4.81 -22.78 -8.92
C ALA A 263 3.33 -23.07 -8.60
N ALA A 264 2.84 -22.59 -7.45
CA ALA A 264 1.42 -22.72 -7.08
C ALA A 264 0.51 -21.89 -7.99
N HIS A 265 0.91 -20.67 -8.37
CA HIS A 265 0.18 -19.85 -9.34
C HIS A 265 0.12 -20.50 -10.72
N ALA A 266 1.26 -20.93 -11.25
CA ALA A 266 1.32 -21.61 -12.55
C ALA A 266 0.43 -22.87 -12.59
N SER A 267 0.35 -23.60 -11.47
CA SER A 267 -0.51 -24.78 -11.35
C SER A 267 -2.01 -24.44 -11.30
N ALA A 268 -2.37 -23.34 -10.64
CA ALA A 268 -3.77 -22.88 -10.54
C ALA A 268 -4.27 -22.30 -11.88
N ASP A 269 -3.43 -21.56 -12.59
CA ASP A 269 -3.77 -20.99 -13.90
C ASP A 269 -3.95 -22.11 -14.94
N ALA A 270 -3.10 -23.14 -14.90
CA ALA A 270 -3.23 -24.32 -15.77
C ALA A 270 -4.55 -25.11 -15.52
N GLN A 271 -5.05 -25.13 -14.28
CA GLN A 271 -6.33 -25.76 -13.96
C GLN A 271 -7.53 -24.95 -14.45
N MET A 272 -7.43 -23.62 -14.49
CA MET A 272 -8.49 -22.74 -15.02
C MET A 272 -8.54 -22.72 -16.56
N THR A 273 -7.43 -22.95 -17.25
CA THR A 273 -7.37 -23.02 -18.71
C THR A 273 -7.64 -24.40 -19.29
N SER A 274 -7.89 -25.41 -18.45
CA SER A 274 -8.21 -26.76 -18.90
C SER A 274 -9.65 -26.82 -19.44
N PRO A 275 -9.88 -27.19 -20.71
CA PRO A 275 -11.23 -27.28 -21.27
C PRO A 275 -12.06 -28.32 -20.49
N PRO A 276 -13.38 -28.09 -20.32
CA PRO A 276 -14.24 -29.00 -19.58
C PRO A 276 -14.18 -30.40 -20.22
N GLN A 277 -13.87 -31.41 -19.41
CA GLN A 277 -13.90 -32.80 -19.86
C GLN A 277 -15.33 -33.14 -20.34
N PRO A 278 -15.50 -33.77 -21.51
CA PRO A 278 -16.81 -34.19 -21.97
C PRO A 278 -17.37 -35.20 -20.97
N THR A 279 -18.48 -34.84 -20.35
CA THR A 279 -19.25 -35.74 -19.49
C THR A 279 -19.82 -36.85 -20.37
N ASN A 280 -19.27 -38.05 -20.26
CA ASN A 280 -19.86 -39.24 -20.85
C ASN A 280 -21.14 -39.59 -20.09
N SER A 281 -22.26 -39.05 -20.56
CA SER A 281 -23.59 -39.49 -20.18
C SER A 281 -23.85 -40.86 -20.83
N LYS A 282 -24.10 -41.88 -20.01
CA LYS A 282 -24.71 -43.15 -20.43
C LYS A 282 -26.22 -43.03 -20.41
#